data_AF-X0VC08-F1
#
_entry.id   AF-X0VC08-F1
#
_cell.length_a   1.000
_cell.length_b   1.000
_cell.length_c   1.000
_cell.angle_alpha   90.00
_cell.angle_beta   90.00
_cell.angle_gamma   90.00
#
_symmetry.space_group_name_H-M   'P 1'
#
loop_
_entity.id
_entity.type
_entity.pdbx_description
1 polymer ?
#
loop_
_entity_poly.entity_id
_entity_poly.type
_entity_poly.pdbx_seq_one_letter_code
_entity_poly.pdbx_strand_id
1 'polypeptide(L)'
;TERIIGIGADTPKEIKLSFGDREIQNVYRTKLTFLNNGTDIIDKQDIVSPLQFELNNSEILIEPIIISKSRDEIRFSATRNVEKNSVLLGFEYLDNKDGGMIEIIHTEYEELKIHHNIKGAKKIENIDIDKQNIRYTKRRNRIALFGAFLAYVIGPGMYYLTKSISAAVISALVWIIIITAIGALTDKTFDVPEWVDRKNKESRTTLGYLKDLVKGSFKF
;
A
#
# COMPACT_ATOMS: atom_id res chain seq x y z
N THR A 1 10.43 -1.48 -3.63
CA THR A 1 11.66 -2.20 -4.05
C THR A 1 12.82 -1.74 -3.21
N GLU A 2 13.67 -2.66 -2.77
CA GLU A 2 14.90 -2.38 -2.04
C GLU A 2 16.07 -3.20 -2.60
N ARG A 3 17.29 -2.65 -2.58
CA ARG A 3 18.50 -3.40 -2.94
C ARG A 3 18.92 -4.26 -1.74
N ILE A 4 19.11 -5.56 -1.98
CA ILE A 4 19.59 -6.52 -0.97
C ILE A 4 21.12 -6.56 -1.00
N ILE A 5 21.69 -6.73 -2.19
CA ILE A 5 23.13 -6.81 -2.42
C ILE A 5 23.47 -6.25 -3.80
N GLY A 6 24.71 -5.77 -3.98
CA GLY A 6 25.23 -5.52 -5.31
C GLY A 6 26.65 -4.95 -5.28
N ILE A 7 27.25 -4.94 -6.46
CA ILE A 7 28.59 -4.41 -6.72
C ILE A 7 28.47 -2.89 -6.87
N GLY A 8 29.27 -2.16 -6.09
CA GLY A 8 29.36 -0.70 -6.15
C GLY A 8 30.57 -0.24 -6.99
N ALA A 9 30.64 1.05 -7.27
CA ALA A 9 31.78 1.64 -7.99
C ALA A 9 33.13 1.41 -7.28
N ASP A 10 33.11 1.34 -5.95
CA ASP A 10 34.30 1.14 -5.12
C ASP A 10 34.63 -0.34 -4.87
N THR A 11 33.89 -1.28 -5.48
CA THR A 11 34.13 -2.72 -5.29
C THR A 11 35.34 -3.16 -6.12
N PRO A 12 36.36 -3.80 -5.52
CA PRO A 12 37.51 -4.34 -6.25
C PRO A 12 37.09 -5.28 -7.39
N LYS A 13 37.83 -5.27 -8.50
CA LYS A 13 37.49 -6.02 -9.73
C LYS A 13 37.56 -7.54 -9.56
N GLU A 14 38.24 -7.99 -8.52
CA GLU A 14 38.38 -9.39 -8.14
C GLU A 14 37.11 -9.94 -7.48
N ILE A 15 36.23 -9.06 -6.99
CA ILE A 15 34.96 -9.45 -6.38
C ILE A 15 33.89 -9.56 -7.47
N LYS A 16 33.31 -10.74 -7.55
CA LYS A 16 32.19 -11.04 -8.44
C LYS A 16 30.98 -11.49 -7.63
N LEU A 17 29.80 -11.04 -8.06
CA LEU A 17 28.52 -11.48 -7.53
C LEU A 17 27.89 -12.40 -8.57
N SER A 18 27.44 -13.56 -8.13
CA SER A 18 26.83 -14.57 -9.00
C SER A 18 25.55 -15.12 -8.40
N PHE A 19 24.65 -15.56 -9.29
CA PHE A 19 23.45 -16.29 -8.95
C PHE A 19 23.44 -17.61 -9.75
N GLY A 20 23.78 -18.70 -9.07
CA GLY A 20 24.21 -19.93 -9.75
C GLY A 20 25.49 -19.68 -10.52
N ASP A 21 25.54 -20.13 -11.78
CA ASP A 21 26.71 -19.96 -12.66
C ASP A 21 26.74 -18.64 -13.42
N ARG A 22 25.80 -17.73 -13.14
CA ARG A 22 25.63 -16.46 -13.88
C ARG A 22 26.07 -15.28 -13.03
N GLU A 23 26.91 -14.43 -13.60
CA GLU A 23 27.36 -13.18 -12.97
C GLU A 23 26.25 -12.13 -13.01
N ILE A 24 25.98 -11.49 -11.88
CA ILE A 24 24.95 -10.44 -11.73
C ILE A 24 25.55 -9.24 -11.00
N GLN A 25 25.04 -8.04 -11.26
CA GLN A 25 25.56 -6.83 -10.60
C GLN A 25 24.83 -6.52 -9.31
N ASN A 26 23.53 -6.76 -9.28
CA ASN A 26 22.65 -6.33 -8.21
C ASN A 26 21.57 -7.38 -7.95
N VAL A 27 21.08 -7.39 -6.72
CA VAL A 27 19.89 -8.13 -6.31
C VAL A 27 18.98 -7.17 -5.57
N TYR A 28 17.75 -7.08 -6.04
CA TYR A 28 16.67 -6.30 -5.48
C TYR A 28 15.55 -7.22 -4.99
N ARG A 29 14.87 -6.75 -3.95
CA ARG A 29 13.64 -7.33 -3.42
C ARG A 29 12.50 -6.36 -3.66
N THR A 30 11.44 -6.82 -4.27
CA THR A 30 10.19 -6.08 -4.40
C THR A 30 9.05 -6.81 -3.74
N LYS A 31 8.39 -6.14 -2.80
CA LYS A 31 7.16 -6.62 -2.18
C LYS A 31 5.97 -5.94 -2.82
N LEU A 32 4.99 -6.73 -3.25
CA LEU A 32 3.76 -6.24 -3.86
C LEU A 32 2.57 -6.81 -3.11
N THR A 33 1.57 -5.96 -2.88
CA THR A 33 0.28 -6.40 -2.36
C THR A 33 -0.74 -6.25 -3.46
N PHE A 34 -1.39 -7.35 -3.83
CA PHE A 34 -2.56 -7.34 -4.69
C PHE A 34 -3.79 -7.53 -3.81
N LEU A 35 -4.75 -6.63 -3.88
CA LEU A 35 -5.96 -6.68 -3.07
C LEU A 35 -7.19 -6.19 -3.83
N ASN A 36 -8.34 -6.82 -3.59
CA ASN A 36 -9.62 -6.32 -4.06
C ASN A 36 -10.10 -5.21 -3.12
N ASN A 37 -10.03 -3.96 -3.58
CA ASN A 37 -10.55 -2.80 -2.85
C ASN A 37 -11.94 -2.37 -3.33
N GLY A 38 -12.56 -3.13 -4.24
CA GLY A 38 -13.92 -2.93 -4.72
C GLY A 38 -14.94 -3.51 -3.76
N THR A 39 -16.21 -3.21 -4.00
CA THR A 39 -17.34 -3.77 -3.24
C THR A 39 -17.78 -5.14 -3.74
N ASP A 40 -17.42 -5.47 -4.97
CA ASP A 40 -17.90 -6.66 -5.67
C ASP A 40 -16.85 -7.77 -5.57
N ILE A 41 -17.32 -9.02 -5.52
CA ILE A 41 -16.47 -10.20 -5.57
C ILE A 41 -15.87 -10.28 -6.98
N ILE A 42 -14.56 -10.56 -7.06
CA ILE A 42 -13.87 -10.82 -8.32
C ILE A 42 -13.63 -12.33 -8.40
N ASP A 43 -14.37 -13.02 -9.27
CA ASP A 43 -14.15 -14.43 -9.51
C ASP A 43 -13.05 -14.64 -10.54
N LYS A 44 -12.40 -15.80 -10.51
CA LYS A 44 -11.40 -16.21 -11.51
C LYS A 44 -11.91 -16.10 -12.95
N GLN A 45 -13.20 -16.35 -13.17
CA GLN A 45 -13.86 -16.23 -14.48
C GLN A 45 -13.98 -14.79 -15.01
N ASP A 46 -13.82 -13.80 -14.12
CA ASP A 46 -13.83 -12.38 -14.50
C ASP A 46 -12.50 -11.92 -15.09
N ILE A 47 -11.43 -12.71 -14.93
CA ILE A 47 -10.11 -12.44 -15.49
C ILE A 47 -10.11 -12.76 -17.00
N VAL A 48 -10.18 -11.72 -17.84
CA VAL A 48 -10.16 -11.83 -19.32
C VAL A 48 -8.75 -12.05 -19.85
N SER A 49 -7.76 -11.42 -19.24
CA SER A 49 -6.35 -11.62 -19.56
C SER A 49 -5.57 -11.93 -18.28
N PRO A 50 -4.53 -12.78 -18.34
CA PRO A 50 -3.72 -13.12 -17.18
C PRO A 50 -3.27 -11.87 -16.41
N LEU A 51 -3.40 -11.92 -15.09
CA LEU A 51 -2.90 -10.88 -14.22
C LEU A 51 -1.38 -11.06 -14.08
N GLN A 52 -0.62 -10.23 -14.79
CA GLN A 52 0.84 -10.37 -14.88
C GLN A 52 1.56 -9.08 -14.45
N PHE A 53 2.63 -9.25 -13.68
CA PHE A 53 3.61 -8.19 -13.40
C PHE A 53 4.83 -8.40 -14.28
N GLU A 54 5.08 -7.47 -15.19
CA GLU A 54 6.22 -7.52 -16.10
C GLU A 54 7.37 -6.66 -15.58
N LEU A 55 8.58 -7.21 -15.72
CA LEU A 55 9.87 -6.59 -15.45
C LEU A 55 10.63 -6.55 -16.79
N ASN A 56 10.86 -5.35 -17.34
CA ASN A 56 11.26 -5.23 -18.74
C ASN A 56 12.78 -5.35 -18.93
N ASN A 57 13.59 -4.78 -18.04
CA ASN A 57 15.05 -4.85 -18.11
C ASN A 57 15.69 -5.51 -16.88
N SER A 58 14.88 -6.06 -15.99
CA SER A 58 15.32 -6.83 -14.83
C SER A 58 15.18 -8.32 -15.09
N GLU A 59 15.94 -9.21 -14.46
CA GLU A 59 15.67 -10.65 -14.47
C GLU A 59 15.07 -11.08 -13.13
N ILE A 60 13.99 -11.86 -13.13
CA ILE A 60 13.49 -12.53 -11.92
C ILE A 60 14.44 -13.69 -11.58
N LEU A 61 15.00 -13.72 -10.37
CA LEU A 61 16.02 -14.72 -10.02
C LEU A 61 15.42 -16.04 -9.52
N ILE A 62 14.32 -15.97 -8.75
CA ILE A 62 13.66 -17.14 -8.14
C ILE A 62 12.14 -17.09 -8.32
N GLU A 63 11.47 -18.20 -8.04
CA GLU A 63 10.01 -18.21 -7.95
C GLU A 63 9.51 -17.16 -6.93
N PRO A 64 8.44 -16.41 -7.26
CA PRO A 64 7.84 -15.46 -6.34
C PRO A 64 7.40 -16.14 -5.04
N ILE A 65 7.66 -15.49 -3.91
CA ILE A 65 7.32 -16.03 -2.60
C ILE A 65 6.04 -15.35 -2.13
N ILE A 66 5.01 -16.12 -1.79
CA ILE A 66 3.80 -15.59 -1.15
C ILE A 66 4.13 -15.35 0.33
N ILE A 67 4.24 -14.08 0.72
CA ILE A 67 4.53 -13.68 2.10
C ILE A 67 3.30 -13.83 2.98
N SER A 68 2.14 -13.45 2.45
CA SER A 68 0.86 -13.53 3.14
C SER A 68 -0.30 -13.53 2.17
N LYS A 69 -1.45 -13.98 2.65
CA LYS A 69 -2.75 -13.90 1.98
C LYS A 69 -3.81 -13.61 3.02
N SER A 70 -4.93 -13.04 2.60
CA SER A 70 -6.04 -12.72 3.51
C SER A 70 -6.62 -13.98 4.16
N ARG A 71 -6.77 -15.06 3.39
CA ARG A 71 -7.27 -16.37 3.83
C ARG A 71 -6.80 -17.49 2.90
N ASP A 72 -6.91 -18.75 3.31
CA ASP A 72 -6.43 -19.90 2.52
C ASP A 72 -7.36 -20.21 1.33
N GLU A 73 -8.65 -19.96 1.49
CA GLU A 73 -9.74 -20.34 0.59
C GLU A 73 -9.72 -19.63 -0.76
N ILE A 74 -9.16 -18.42 -0.81
CA ILE A 74 -9.00 -17.66 -2.07
C ILE A 74 -7.99 -18.31 -3.03
N ARG A 75 -7.22 -19.30 -2.54
CA ARG A 75 -6.18 -20.03 -3.30
C ARG A 75 -5.23 -19.10 -4.06
N PHE A 76 -4.80 -18.04 -3.39
CA PHE A 76 -3.87 -17.07 -3.98
C PHE A 76 -2.55 -17.76 -4.37
N SER A 77 -2.11 -17.52 -5.60
CA SER A 77 -0.91 -18.11 -6.19
C SER A 77 -0.10 -17.07 -6.94
N ALA A 78 1.23 -17.22 -6.94
CA ALA A 78 2.14 -16.43 -7.74
C ALA A 78 3.20 -17.35 -8.34
N THR A 79 3.41 -17.25 -9.65
CA THR A 79 4.34 -18.12 -10.38
C THR A 79 5.13 -17.30 -11.39
N ARG A 80 6.39 -17.68 -11.62
CA ARG A 80 7.22 -17.06 -12.64
C ARG A 80 6.79 -17.53 -14.03
N ASN A 81 6.65 -16.58 -14.94
CA ASN A 81 6.63 -16.83 -16.38
C ASN A 81 8.03 -16.52 -16.93
N VAL A 82 8.79 -17.59 -17.21
CA VAL A 82 10.19 -17.48 -17.67
C VAL A 82 10.27 -16.83 -19.06
N GLU A 83 9.34 -17.15 -19.96
CA GLU A 83 9.35 -16.65 -21.34
C GLU A 83 9.15 -15.14 -21.42
N LYS A 84 8.30 -14.60 -20.54
CA LYS A 84 7.95 -13.17 -20.51
C LYS A 84 8.65 -12.40 -19.41
N ASN A 85 9.51 -13.06 -18.63
CA ASN A 85 10.12 -12.51 -17.42
C ASN A 85 9.11 -11.73 -16.56
N SER A 86 8.03 -12.42 -16.21
CA SER A 86 6.91 -11.82 -15.48
C SER A 86 6.44 -12.72 -14.35
N VAL A 87 5.62 -12.17 -13.46
CA VAL A 87 4.94 -12.92 -12.40
C VAL A 87 3.47 -13.03 -12.72
N LEU A 88 2.98 -14.25 -12.87
CA LEU A 88 1.56 -14.56 -13.03
C LEU A 88 0.91 -14.72 -11.67
N LEU A 89 -0.14 -13.94 -11.42
CA LEU A 89 -1.01 -14.09 -10.27
C LEU A 89 -2.23 -14.94 -10.58
N GLY A 90 -2.69 -15.69 -9.58
CA GLY A 90 -3.92 -16.46 -9.63
C GLY A 90 -4.63 -16.49 -8.28
N PHE A 91 -5.94 -16.70 -8.33
CA PHE A 91 -6.85 -16.88 -7.19
C PHE A 91 -8.15 -17.53 -7.71
N GLU A 92 -8.94 -18.13 -6.84
CA GLU A 92 -10.27 -18.65 -7.20
C GLU A 92 -11.34 -17.54 -7.15
N TYR A 93 -11.29 -16.72 -6.10
CA TYR A 93 -12.12 -15.52 -5.96
C TYR A 93 -11.44 -14.53 -5.00
N LEU A 94 -11.82 -13.25 -5.06
CA LEU A 94 -11.42 -12.23 -4.09
C LEU A 94 -12.64 -11.42 -3.67
N ASP A 95 -13.01 -11.50 -2.40
CA ASP A 95 -14.02 -10.64 -1.80
C ASP A 95 -13.41 -9.26 -1.44
N ASN A 96 -14.23 -8.33 -0.95
CA ASN A 96 -13.75 -7.05 -0.44
C ASN A 96 -12.61 -7.28 0.58
N LYS A 97 -11.48 -6.59 0.37
CA LYS A 97 -10.26 -6.65 1.18
C LYS A 97 -9.47 -7.97 1.13
N ASP A 98 -9.88 -8.92 0.30
CA ASP A 98 -9.07 -10.11 0.04
C ASP A 98 -7.89 -9.81 -0.88
N GLY A 99 -6.83 -10.60 -0.71
CA GLY A 99 -5.63 -10.43 -1.51
C GLY A 99 -4.45 -11.25 -1.04
N GLY A 100 -3.29 -10.95 -1.62
CA GLY A 100 -2.02 -11.57 -1.29
C GLY A 100 -0.86 -10.59 -1.40
N MET A 101 0.15 -10.81 -0.56
CA MET A 101 1.44 -10.13 -0.63
C MET A 101 2.49 -11.10 -1.18
N ILE A 102 3.22 -10.66 -2.19
CA ILE A 102 4.28 -11.44 -2.84
C ILE A 102 5.62 -10.73 -2.72
N GLU A 103 6.68 -11.51 -2.65
CA GLU A 103 8.07 -11.09 -2.77
C GLU A 103 8.63 -11.55 -4.12
N ILE A 104 9.26 -10.63 -4.84
CA ILE A 104 9.96 -10.88 -6.09
C ILE A 104 11.43 -10.49 -5.88
N ILE A 105 12.34 -11.42 -6.18
CA ILE A 105 13.79 -11.15 -6.19
C ILE A 105 14.24 -10.99 -7.64
N HIS A 106 14.88 -9.88 -7.95
CA HIS A 106 15.23 -9.53 -9.32
C HIS A 106 16.51 -8.68 -9.43
N THR A 107 17.03 -8.46 -10.64
CA THR A 107 18.38 -7.87 -10.82
C THR A 107 18.44 -6.36 -10.96
N GLU A 108 17.39 -5.68 -11.42
CA GLU A 108 17.43 -4.21 -11.68
C GLU A 108 16.40 -3.44 -10.87
N TYR A 109 16.70 -2.17 -10.56
CA TYR A 109 15.70 -1.27 -9.97
C TYR A 109 14.74 -0.79 -11.06
N GLU A 110 13.53 -1.37 -11.12
CA GLU A 110 12.54 -1.02 -12.13
C GLU A 110 11.15 -0.75 -11.56
N GLU A 111 10.40 0.07 -12.30
CA GLU A 111 8.96 0.21 -12.12
C GLU A 111 8.24 -1.01 -12.71
N LEU A 112 7.42 -1.66 -11.89
CA LEU A 112 6.64 -2.81 -12.29
C LEU A 112 5.45 -2.39 -13.15
N LYS A 113 5.31 -3.03 -14.32
CA LYS A 113 4.14 -2.87 -15.17
C LYS A 113 3.13 -3.97 -14.88
N ILE A 114 1.89 -3.58 -14.66
CA ILE A 114 0.78 -4.52 -14.46
C ILE A 114 0.02 -4.63 -15.77
N HIS A 115 -0.06 -5.82 -16.34
CA HIS A 115 -1.01 -6.10 -17.40
C HIS A 115 -2.17 -6.90 -16.82
N HIS A 116 -3.38 -6.39 -17.05
CA HIS A 116 -4.59 -6.97 -16.50
C HIS A 116 -5.78 -6.62 -17.39
N ASN A 117 -6.78 -7.48 -17.37
CA ASN A 117 -8.09 -7.20 -17.91
C ASN A 117 -9.10 -8.02 -17.10
N ILE A 118 -9.86 -7.34 -16.23
CA ILE A 118 -10.82 -7.96 -15.31
C ILE A 118 -12.18 -7.35 -15.64
N LYS A 119 -13.18 -8.18 -15.92
CA LYS A 119 -14.56 -7.73 -16.19
C LYS A 119 -15.12 -7.02 -14.96
N GLY A 120 -15.83 -5.91 -15.17
CA GLY A 120 -16.47 -5.16 -14.08
C GLY A 120 -15.51 -4.37 -13.18
N ALA A 121 -14.21 -4.66 -13.19
CA ALA A 121 -13.23 -3.91 -12.41
C ALA A 121 -12.91 -2.55 -13.05
N LYS A 122 -12.89 -1.50 -12.22
CA LYS A 122 -12.23 -0.23 -12.59
C LYS A 122 -10.72 -0.45 -12.70
N LYS A 123 -10.05 0.46 -13.41
CA LYS A 123 -8.58 0.45 -13.63
C LYS A 123 -7.84 0.14 -12.32
N ILE A 124 -6.85 -0.76 -12.37
CA ILE A 124 -5.98 -1.04 -11.22
C ILE A 124 -5.12 0.19 -10.97
N GLU A 125 -5.17 0.70 -9.74
CA GLU A 125 -4.34 1.83 -9.31
C GLU A 125 -3.12 1.31 -8.56
N ASN A 126 -1.93 1.77 -8.95
CA ASN A 126 -0.72 1.56 -8.18
C ASN A 126 -0.76 2.44 -6.93
N ILE A 127 -1.13 1.85 -5.81
CA ILE A 127 -1.21 2.54 -4.52
C ILE A 127 0.11 2.35 -3.77
N ASP A 128 0.86 3.44 -3.63
CA ASP A 128 1.94 3.53 -2.65
C ASP A 128 1.32 3.70 -1.26
N ILE A 129 1.17 2.56 -0.55
CA ILE A 129 0.51 2.47 0.77
C ILE A 129 1.18 3.41 1.78
N ASP A 130 2.51 3.59 1.69
CA ASP A 130 3.26 4.45 2.59
C ASP A 130 2.99 5.94 2.36
N LYS A 131 3.00 6.38 1.09
CA LYS A 131 2.64 7.76 0.76
C LYS A 131 1.19 8.07 1.07
N GLN A 132 0.30 7.12 0.88
CA GLN A 132 -1.11 7.27 1.21
C GLN A 132 -1.31 7.46 2.72
N ASN A 133 -0.76 6.58 3.57
CA ASN A 133 -0.84 6.72 5.03
C ASN A 133 -0.30 8.08 5.54
N ILE A 134 0.80 8.58 4.96
CA ILE A 134 1.35 9.90 5.29
C ILE A 134 0.43 11.05 4.83
N ARG A 135 -0.19 10.93 3.65
CA ARG A 135 -1.13 11.93 3.14
C ARG A 135 -2.42 11.96 3.95
N TYR A 136 -2.90 10.80 4.40
CA TYR A 136 -4.09 10.67 5.25
C TYR A 136 -3.88 11.26 6.63
N THR A 137 -2.78 10.91 7.32
CA THR A 137 -2.44 11.50 8.62
C THR A 137 -2.31 13.03 8.53
N LYS A 138 -1.69 13.56 7.48
CA LYS A 138 -1.62 15.02 7.23
C LYS A 138 -2.98 15.66 6.96
N ARG A 139 -3.91 14.99 6.27
CA ARG A 139 -5.26 15.51 5.99
C ARG A 139 -6.14 15.49 7.25
N ARG A 140 -6.07 14.42 8.04
CA ARG A 140 -6.74 14.30 9.34
C ARG A 140 -6.31 15.40 10.29
N ASN A 141 -5.00 15.66 10.39
CA ASN A 141 -4.47 16.72 11.23
C ASN A 141 -4.94 18.11 10.77
N ARG A 142 -5.09 18.35 9.45
CA ARG A 142 -5.66 19.61 8.94
C ARG A 142 -7.14 19.79 9.27
N ILE A 143 -7.95 18.73 9.15
CA ILE A 143 -9.38 18.79 9.50
C ILE A 143 -9.55 19.00 11.01
N ALA A 144 -8.76 18.31 11.84
CA ALA A 144 -8.78 18.49 13.28
C ALA A 144 -8.36 19.92 13.69
N LEU A 145 -7.30 20.47 13.07
CA LEU A 145 -6.88 21.86 13.29
C LEU A 145 -7.95 22.87 12.86
N PHE A 146 -8.63 22.62 11.74
CA PHE A 146 -9.71 23.49 11.26
C PHE A 146 -10.94 23.43 12.17
N GLY A 147 -11.30 22.24 12.66
CA GLY A 147 -12.35 22.07 13.67
C GLY A 147 -12.02 22.79 14.98
N ALA A 148 -10.77 22.68 15.46
CA ALA A 148 -10.30 23.40 16.64
C ALA A 148 -10.30 24.92 16.44
N PHE A 149 -9.97 25.41 15.23
CA PHE A 149 -10.07 26.83 14.89
C PHE A 149 -11.52 27.34 14.90
N LEU A 150 -12.45 26.60 14.28
CA LEU A 150 -13.88 26.94 14.33
C LEU A 150 -14.41 26.94 15.77
N ALA A 151 -14.00 25.97 16.59
CA ALA A 151 -14.31 25.94 18.02
C ALA A 151 -13.86 27.20 18.75
N TYR A 152 -12.63 27.64 18.46
CA TYR A 152 -12.02 28.81 19.09
C TYR A 152 -12.68 30.13 18.65
N VAL A 153 -13.09 30.26 17.40
CA VAL A 153 -13.72 31.49 16.87
C VAL A 153 -15.21 31.58 17.24
N ILE A 154 -15.94 30.46 17.16
CA ILE A 154 -17.40 30.43 17.36
C ILE A 154 -17.76 30.24 18.84
N GLY A 155 -16.97 29.46 19.58
CA GLY A 155 -17.23 29.12 20.98
C GLY A 155 -17.42 30.34 21.89
N PRO A 156 -16.54 31.36 21.87
CA PRO A 156 -16.71 32.57 22.66
C PRO A 156 -17.95 33.36 22.27
N GLY A 157 -18.24 33.49 20.97
CA GLY A 157 -19.44 34.19 20.49
C GLY A 157 -20.74 33.53 20.92
N MET A 158 -20.78 32.19 20.93
CA MET A 158 -21.93 31.44 21.44
C MET A 158 -22.09 31.53 22.96
N TYR A 159 -21.00 31.59 23.73
CA TYR A 159 -21.05 31.72 25.20
C TYR A 159 -21.80 32.99 25.64
N TYR A 160 -21.68 34.09 24.90
CA TYR A 160 -22.40 35.33 25.20
C TYR A 160 -23.90 35.30 24.81
N LEU A 161 -24.30 34.39 23.92
CA LEU A 161 -25.68 34.24 23.44
C LEU A 161 -26.53 33.28 24.30
N THR A 162 -25.92 32.47 25.16
CA THR A 162 -26.61 31.38 25.89
C THR A 162 -27.26 31.80 27.22
N LYS A 163 -27.67 33.07 27.39
CA LYS A 163 -28.38 33.48 28.62
C LYS A 163 -29.77 32.84 28.80
N SER A 164 -30.32 32.20 27.78
CA SER A 164 -31.57 31.44 27.85
C SER A 164 -31.32 29.93 27.69
N ILE A 165 -32.13 29.12 28.39
CA ILE A 165 -32.07 27.65 28.33
C ILE A 165 -32.24 27.15 26.89
N SER A 166 -33.06 27.82 26.07
CA SER A 166 -33.26 27.47 24.65
C SER A 166 -31.99 27.62 23.82
N ALA A 167 -31.16 28.63 24.09
CA ALA A 167 -29.91 28.84 23.37
C ALA A 167 -28.84 27.79 23.74
N ALA A 168 -28.83 27.30 24.98
CA ALA A 168 -27.94 26.21 25.42
C ALA A 168 -28.27 24.89 24.71
N VAL A 169 -29.54 24.55 24.56
CA VAL A 169 -29.99 23.33 23.86
C VAL A 169 -29.61 23.38 22.37
N ILE A 170 -29.81 24.53 21.71
CA ILE A 170 -29.43 24.71 20.29
C ILE A 170 -27.91 24.58 20.11
N SER A 171 -27.11 25.15 21.03
CA SER A 171 -25.65 25.02 21.03
C SER A 171 -25.18 23.56 21.08
N ALA A 172 -25.73 22.78 22.01
CA ALA A 172 -25.38 21.37 22.15
C ALA A 172 -25.69 20.56 20.88
N LEU A 173 -26.83 20.83 20.24
CA LEU A 173 -27.21 20.15 19.00
C LEU A 173 -26.26 20.48 17.84
N VAL A 174 -25.85 21.74 17.70
CA VAL A 174 -24.87 22.14 16.67
C VAL A 174 -23.53 21.44 16.90
N TRP A 175 -23.06 21.35 18.14
CA TRP A 175 -21.84 20.62 18.48
C TRP A 175 -21.92 19.13 18.13
N ILE A 176 -23.05 18.47 18.41
CA ILE A 176 -23.27 17.06 18.07
C ILE A 176 -23.24 16.85 16.54
N ILE A 177 -23.83 17.76 15.76
CA ILE A 177 -23.83 17.69 14.29
C ILE A 177 -22.40 17.86 13.75
N ILE A 178 -21.63 18.80 14.30
CA ILE A 178 -20.23 19.02 13.89
C ILE A 178 -19.38 17.78 14.21
N ILE A 179 -19.53 17.20 15.41
CA ILE A 179 -18.79 15.99 15.82
C ILE A 179 -19.14 14.81 14.92
N THR A 180 -20.43 14.59 14.63
CA THR A 180 -20.88 13.49 13.75
C THR A 180 -20.43 13.69 12.31
N ALA A 181 -20.45 14.92 11.78
CA ALA A 181 -19.93 15.23 10.45
C ALA A 181 -18.41 15.01 10.35
N ILE A 182 -17.64 15.37 11.38
CA ILE A 182 -16.20 15.10 11.44
C ILE A 182 -15.95 13.58 11.47
N GLY A 183 -16.72 12.83 12.27
CA GLY A 183 -16.63 11.36 12.32
C GLY A 183 -16.92 10.68 10.98
N ALA A 184 -17.97 11.11 10.28
CA ALA A 184 -18.32 10.59 8.97
C ALA A 184 -17.27 10.94 7.88
N LEU A 185 -16.61 12.09 8.00
CA LEU A 185 -15.52 12.48 7.09
C LEU A 185 -14.23 11.68 7.34
N THR A 186 -14.02 11.18 8.56
CA THR A 186 -12.88 10.28 8.87
C THR A 186 -13.10 8.84 8.41
N ASP A 187 -14.33 8.42 8.19
CA ASP A 187 -14.66 7.02 7.86
C ASP A 187 -14.47 6.67 6.37
N LYS A 188 -14.40 7.67 5.48
CA LYS A 188 -14.04 7.48 4.05
C LYS A 188 -12.53 7.29 3.84
N THR A 189 -11.88 6.54 4.72
CA THR A 189 -10.45 6.25 4.64
C THR A 189 -10.21 4.96 3.86
N PHE A 190 -9.09 4.92 3.13
CA PHE A 190 -8.57 3.69 2.55
C PHE A 190 -8.15 2.79 3.72
N ASP A 191 -9.02 1.86 4.08
CA ASP A 191 -8.80 0.94 5.18
C ASP A 191 -7.88 -0.19 4.71
N VAL A 192 -6.58 -0.07 5.02
CA VAL A 192 -5.59 -1.11 4.73
C VAL A 192 -5.93 -2.32 5.59
N PRO A 193 -6.15 -3.51 5.01
CA PRO A 193 -6.48 -4.70 5.80
C PRO A 193 -5.41 -4.98 6.86
N GLU A 194 -5.82 -5.37 8.06
CA GLU A 194 -4.91 -5.60 9.20
C GLU A 194 -3.77 -6.58 8.86
N TRP A 195 -4.06 -7.59 8.04
CA TRP A 195 -3.07 -8.58 7.60
C TRP A 195 -1.94 -7.98 6.76
N VAL A 196 -2.22 -6.90 6.01
CA VAL A 196 -1.24 -6.14 5.23
C VAL A 196 -0.40 -5.28 6.18
N ASP A 197 -1.04 -4.56 7.10
CA ASP A 197 -0.35 -3.65 8.02
C ASP A 197 0.60 -4.39 8.98
N ARG A 198 0.13 -5.50 9.57
CA ARG A 198 0.94 -6.35 10.45
C ARG A 198 2.23 -6.81 9.77
N LYS A 199 2.15 -7.28 8.52
CA LYS A 199 3.31 -7.77 7.77
C LYS A 199 4.24 -6.66 7.32
N ASN A 200 3.70 -5.51 6.93
CA ASN A 200 4.51 -4.33 6.66
C ASN A 200 5.28 -3.89 7.91
N LYS A 201 4.64 -3.88 9.08
CA LYS A 201 5.28 -3.53 10.36
C LYS A 201 6.37 -4.53 10.74
N GLU A 202 6.12 -5.84 10.64
CA GLU A 202 7.14 -6.88 10.90
C GLU A 202 8.36 -6.71 9.99
N SER A 203 8.14 -6.45 8.69
CA SER A 203 9.22 -6.22 7.74
C SER A 203 10.03 -4.96 8.03
N ARG A 204 9.38 -3.90 8.50
CA ARG A 204 10.05 -2.67 8.96
C ARG A 204 10.83 -2.88 10.24
N THR A 205 10.33 -3.70 11.16
CA THR A 205 10.98 -3.95 12.45
C THR A 205 12.23 -4.83 12.29
N THR A 206 12.23 -5.77 11.33
CA THR A 206 13.43 -6.53 10.95
C THR A 206 14.46 -5.68 10.19
N LEU A 207 14.01 -4.72 9.37
CA LEU A 207 14.87 -3.69 8.76
C LEU A 207 15.38 -2.63 9.74
N GLY A 208 14.69 -2.44 10.88
CA GLY A 208 15.07 -1.48 11.93
C GLY A 208 16.34 -1.84 12.69
N TYR A 209 16.81 -3.09 12.62
CA TYR A 209 18.09 -3.52 13.19
C TYR A 209 19.27 -3.40 12.20
N LEU A 210 19.04 -3.00 10.93
CA LEU A 210 20.08 -2.94 9.89
C LEU A 210 20.10 -1.66 9.04
N LYS A 211 19.37 -0.60 9.41
CA LYS A 211 19.34 0.68 8.66
C LYS A 211 19.55 1.90 9.54
N ASP A 212 20.74 2.00 10.14
CA ASP A 212 21.40 3.30 10.30
C ASP A 212 22.25 3.55 9.05
N LEU A 213 21.64 4.11 8.00
CA LEU A 213 22.23 5.11 7.10
C LEU A 213 21.33 5.36 5.86
N VAL A 214 21.30 6.64 5.47
CA VAL A 214 20.83 7.22 4.20
C VAL A 214 19.34 7.60 4.08
N LYS A 215 19.11 8.91 4.26
CA LYS A 215 17.97 9.72 3.79
C LYS A 215 17.98 9.87 2.27
N GLY A 216 16.80 9.92 1.65
CA GLY A 216 16.63 10.46 0.29
C GLY A 216 15.17 10.42 -0.18
N SER A 217 14.57 11.60 -0.42
CA SER A 217 13.21 11.81 -0.95
C SER A 217 13.27 12.05 -2.46
N PHE A 218 12.26 11.68 -3.27
CA PHE A 218 11.86 12.48 -4.44
C PHE A 218 10.37 12.32 -4.83
N LYS A 219 9.83 13.46 -5.31
CA LYS A 219 8.50 13.75 -5.88
C LYS A 219 8.44 13.37 -7.37
N PHE A 220 7.24 13.12 -7.92
CA PHE A 220 6.50 14.03 -8.83
C PHE A 220 5.01 13.72 -8.71
#